data_AF-A0A6B3I4K4-F1
#
_entry.id   AF-A0A6B3I4K4-F1
#
_cell.length_a   1.000
_cell.length_b   1.000
_cell.length_c   1.000
_cell.angle_alpha   90.00
_cell.angle_beta   90.00
_cell.angle_gamma   90.00
#
_symmetry.space_group_name_H-M   'P 1'
#
loop_
_entity.id
_entity.type
_entity.pdbx_description
1 polymer ?
#
loop_
_entity_poly.entity_id
_entity_poly.type
_entity_poly.pdbx_seq_one_letter_code
_entity_poly.pdbx_strand_id
1 'polypeptide(L)'
;PHMTAIGHSYGSRTVGAATQQEGGIPGVDDIVFVGSPGVGVDSADELGVGRGHVFVGAAANDVVTKLPSKGQTAVGAAEMLFGGPVAAYVVGDLADRGDDDVWFGKDPASESFGARRFEVGDGPPLVGPAGLSVDAHSGYFDPAVDMTSVENMALIAAGHSRKIKTEDPR
;
A
#
# COMPACT_ATOMS: atom_id res chain seq x y z
N PRO A 1 -15.16 2.54 22.76
CA PRO A 1 -14.00 3.24 22.14
C PRO A 1 -13.90 2.76 20.70
N HIS A 2 -13.40 3.59 19.78
CA HIS A 2 -13.09 3.17 18.41
C HIS A 2 -11.59 3.03 18.27
N MET A 3 -11.10 1.90 17.77
CA MET A 3 -9.67 1.60 17.66
C MET A 3 -9.31 1.30 16.21
N THR A 4 -8.26 1.95 15.74
CA THR A 4 -7.75 1.76 14.37
C THR A 4 -6.30 1.32 14.43
N ALA A 5 -5.97 0.24 13.71
CA ALA A 5 -4.59 -0.17 13.49
C ALA A 5 -4.10 0.43 12.16
N ILE A 6 -3.01 1.19 12.20
CA ILE A 6 -2.42 1.80 11.00
C ILE A 6 -1.06 1.14 10.74
N GLY A 7 -0.89 0.55 9.56
CA GLY A 7 0.36 0.02 9.05
C GLY A 7 0.88 0.90 7.92
N HIS A 8 2.14 1.31 8.01
CA HIS A 8 2.85 2.01 6.93
C HIS A 8 4.03 1.18 6.47
N SER A 9 4.26 1.10 5.16
CA SER A 9 5.38 0.35 4.62
C SER A 9 5.37 -1.10 5.14
N TYR A 10 6.52 -1.61 5.61
CA TYR A 10 6.63 -2.91 6.27
C TYR A 10 5.73 -3.05 7.52
N GLY A 11 5.35 -1.95 8.17
CA GLY A 11 4.36 -1.95 9.25
C GLY A 11 3.01 -2.51 8.81
N SER A 12 2.64 -2.36 7.53
CA SER A 12 1.44 -3.01 6.95
C SER A 12 1.55 -4.53 7.02
N ARG A 13 2.74 -5.08 6.74
CA ARG A 13 2.99 -6.52 6.87
C ARG A 13 2.95 -6.97 8.32
N THR A 14 3.44 -6.15 9.26
CA THR A 14 3.37 -6.45 10.70
C THR A 14 1.92 -6.47 11.20
N VAL A 15 1.10 -5.48 10.81
CA VAL A 15 -0.33 -5.46 11.15
C VAL A 15 -1.05 -6.66 10.54
N GLY A 16 -0.83 -6.95 9.26
CA GLY A 16 -1.36 -8.15 8.61
C GLY A 16 -0.97 -9.43 9.35
N ALA A 17 0.30 -9.62 9.69
CA ALA A 17 0.76 -10.78 10.46
C ALA A 17 0.13 -10.88 11.87
N ALA A 18 -0.16 -9.74 12.51
CA ALA A 18 -0.82 -9.70 13.82
C ALA A 18 -2.29 -10.16 13.72
N THR A 19 -3.01 -9.84 12.64
CA THR A 19 -4.38 -10.35 12.43
C THR A 19 -4.44 -11.87 12.31
N GLN A 20 -3.34 -12.51 11.91
CA GLN A 20 -3.25 -13.95 11.71
C GLN A 20 -2.85 -14.72 12.98
N GLN A 21 -2.60 -14.04 14.10
CA GLN A 21 -2.39 -14.70 15.38
C GLN A 21 -3.72 -15.18 15.97
N GLU A 22 -3.65 -16.13 16.90
CA GLU A 22 -4.84 -16.58 17.64
C GLU A 22 -5.49 -15.38 18.36
N GLY A 23 -6.77 -15.13 18.05
CA GLY A 23 -7.53 -13.99 18.58
C GLY A 23 -7.35 -12.67 17.82
N GLY A 24 -6.57 -12.65 16.72
CA GLY A 24 -6.38 -11.47 15.87
C GLY A 24 -5.77 -10.29 16.62
N ILE A 25 -6.20 -9.06 16.27
CA ILE A 25 -5.86 -7.85 17.03
C ILE A 25 -7.07 -7.48 17.91
N PRO A 26 -7.03 -7.75 19.23
CA PRO A 26 -8.22 -7.60 20.08
C PRO A 26 -8.73 -6.15 20.13
N GLY A 27 -10.02 -5.97 19.84
CA GLY A 27 -10.71 -4.70 19.97
C GLY A 27 -10.38 -3.66 18.90
N VAL A 28 -9.73 -4.03 17.80
CA VAL A 28 -9.57 -3.17 16.61
C VAL A 28 -10.84 -3.21 15.77
N ASP A 29 -11.33 -2.03 15.40
CA ASP A 29 -12.53 -1.85 14.59
C ASP A 29 -12.17 -1.65 13.10
N ASP A 30 -11.13 -0.86 12.82
CA ASP A 30 -10.69 -0.51 11.47
C ASP A 30 -9.18 -0.77 11.28
N ILE A 31 -8.77 -1.13 10.07
CA ILE A 31 -7.36 -1.29 9.68
C ILE A 31 -7.05 -0.36 8.51
N VAL A 32 -5.92 0.34 8.57
CA VAL A 32 -5.43 1.22 7.50
C VAL A 32 -4.05 0.77 7.06
N PHE A 33 -3.85 0.63 5.74
CA PHE A 33 -2.54 0.41 5.13
C PHE A 33 -2.15 1.58 4.25
N VAL A 34 -0.92 2.08 4.37
CA VAL A 34 -0.36 3.11 3.49
C VAL A 34 1.02 2.73 3.00
N GLY A 35 1.28 2.90 1.70
CA GLY A 35 2.55 2.51 1.09
C GLY A 35 2.89 1.03 1.29
N SER A 36 1.89 0.14 1.25
CA SER A 36 2.10 -1.27 1.61
C SER A 36 2.82 -2.05 0.49
N PRO A 37 3.85 -2.86 0.80
CA PRO A 37 4.40 -3.86 -0.10
C PRO A 37 3.65 -5.21 -0.05
N GLY A 38 2.43 -5.22 0.50
CA GLY A 38 1.63 -6.42 0.77
C GLY A 38 1.53 -6.73 2.27
N VAL A 39 0.41 -7.37 2.65
CA VAL A 39 0.06 -7.61 4.07
C VAL A 39 0.18 -9.08 4.48
N GLY A 40 0.41 -9.98 3.51
CA GLY A 40 0.62 -11.41 3.72
C GLY A 40 -0.66 -12.25 3.86
N VAL A 41 -1.77 -11.74 3.34
CA VAL A 41 -3.03 -12.46 3.06
C VAL A 41 -3.50 -12.06 1.65
N ASP A 42 -4.45 -12.81 1.08
CA ASP A 42 -4.88 -12.62 -0.31
C ASP A 42 -6.17 -11.79 -0.41
N SER A 43 -6.92 -11.65 0.69
CA SER A 43 -8.15 -10.86 0.77
C SER A 43 -8.28 -10.06 2.07
N ALA A 44 -8.91 -8.89 1.98
CA ALA A 44 -9.29 -8.07 3.13
C ALA A 44 -10.21 -8.79 4.13
N ASP A 45 -10.96 -9.83 3.69
CA ASP A 45 -11.81 -10.62 4.59
C ASP A 45 -11.01 -11.46 5.60
N GLU A 46 -9.75 -11.77 5.29
CA GLU A 46 -8.87 -12.58 6.13
C GLU A 46 -8.30 -11.80 7.33
N LEU A 47 -8.49 -10.48 7.35
CA LEU A 47 -7.94 -9.60 8.39
C LEU A 47 -8.80 -9.50 9.66
N GLY A 48 -9.97 -10.16 9.68
CA GLY A 48 -10.79 -10.33 10.89
C GLY A 48 -11.65 -9.13 11.32
N VAL A 49 -11.50 -7.96 10.69
CA VAL A 49 -12.37 -6.77 10.91
C VAL A 49 -13.50 -6.64 9.88
N GLY A 50 -13.49 -7.50 8.85
CA GLY A 50 -14.38 -7.45 7.70
C GLY A 50 -13.92 -6.45 6.65
N ARG A 51 -14.04 -6.79 5.36
CA ARG A 51 -13.48 -6.00 4.25
C ARG A 51 -13.89 -4.51 4.22
N GLY A 52 -15.09 -4.19 4.71
CA GLY A 52 -15.61 -2.81 4.77
C GLY A 52 -14.91 -1.90 5.78
N HIS A 53 -14.08 -2.49 6.64
CA HIS A 53 -13.30 -1.86 7.71
C HIS A 53 -11.79 -1.93 7.43
N VAL A 54 -11.39 -2.36 6.23
CA VAL A 54 -10.01 -2.36 5.77
C VAL A 54 -9.85 -1.24 4.75
N PHE A 55 -8.93 -0.34 5.01
CA PHE A 55 -8.68 0.85 4.20
C PHE A 55 -7.25 0.86 3.67
N VAL A 56 -7.06 1.39 2.47
CA VAL A 56 -5.74 1.46 1.85
C VAL A 56 -5.55 2.77 1.10
N GLY A 57 -4.38 3.39 1.29
CA GLY A 57 -3.91 4.54 0.52
C GLY A 57 -2.61 4.17 -0.18
N ALA A 58 -2.52 4.41 -1.48
CA ALA A 58 -1.37 4.02 -2.29
C ALA A 58 -1.04 5.10 -3.33
N ALA A 59 -0.03 5.91 -3.02
CA ALA A 59 0.40 7.02 -3.87
C ALA A 59 0.96 6.50 -5.21
N ALA A 60 0.68 7.19 -6.30
CA ALA A 60 1.08 6.77 -7.64
C ALA A 60 2.61 6.69 -7.81
N ASN A 61 3.36 7.58 -7.17
CA ASN A 61 4.83 7.63 -7.22
C ASN A 61 5.51 6.81 -6.11
N ASP A 62 4.75 6.08 -5.28
CA ASP A 62 5.33 5.20 -4.26
C ASP A 62 5.73 3.84 -4.84
N VAL A 63 7.03 3.66 -5.09
CA VAL A 63 7.63 2.42 -5.63
C VAL A 63 7.46 1.20 -4.73
N VAL A 64 7.23 1.38 -3.43
CA VAL A 64 7.08 0.24 -2.52
C VAL A 64 5.76 -0.50 -2.77
N THR A 65 4.73 0.24 -3.19
CA THR A 65 3.44 -0.35 -3.61
C THR A 65 3.53 -1.09 -4.95
N LYS A 66 4.67 -1.01 -5.63
CA LYS A 66 4.92 -1.59 -6.96
C LYS A 66 6.09 -2.57 -6.95
N LEU A 67 6.50 -3.03 -5.75
CA LEU A 67 7.61 -3.99 -5.67
C LEU A 67 7.19 -5.31 -6.31
N PRO A 68 7.95 -5.80 -7.32
CA PRO A 68 7.59 -7.00 -8.05
C PRO A 68 7.49 -8.20 -7.12
N SER A 69 6.57 -9.12 -7.40
CA SER A 69 6.42 -10.34 -6.62
C SER A 69 7.69 -11.20 -6.69
N LYS A 70 7.87 -12.12 -5.73
CA LYS A 70 9.08 -12.96 -5.65
C LYS A 70 9.36 -13.75 -6.94
N GLY A 71 8.32 -14.11 -7.70
CA GLY A 71 8.45 -14.79 -9.00
C GLY A 71 8.96 -13.88 -10.12
N GLN A 72 8.55 -12.62 -10.13
CA GLN A 72 8.99 -11.61 -11.11
C GLN A 72 10.45 -11.16 -10.86
N THR A 73 10.96 -11.27 -9.63
CA THR A 73 12.36 -10.96 -9.29
C THR A 73 13.39 -11.77 -10.05
N ALA A 74 13.10 -13.02 -10.44
CA ALA A 74 14.08 -13.86 -11.15
C ALA A 74 14.38 -13.31 -12.57
N VAL A 75 13.39 -12.69 -13.22
CA VAL A 75 13.53 -12.06 -14.53
C VAL A 75 14.07 -10.64 -14.39
N GLY A 76 13.51 -9.85 -13.47
CA GLY A 76 13.93 -8.46 -13.23
C GLY A 76 15.36 -8.32 -12.68
N ALA A 77 15.84 -9.27 -11.87
CA ALA A 77 17.21 -9.25 -11.33
C ALA A 77 18.26 -9.57 -12.40
N ALA A 78 17.94 -10.43 -13.37
CA ALA A 78 18.83 -10.70 -14.50
C ALA A 78 18.98 -9.46 -15.40
N GLU A 79 17.88 -8.78 -15.72
CA GLU A 79 17.94 -7.57 -16.56
C GLU A 79 18.56 -6.36 -15.83
N MET A 80 18.37 -6.23 -14.51
CA MET A 80 19.10 -5.29 -13.66
C MET A 80 20.62 -5.51 -13.70
N LEU A 81 21.07 -6.77 -13.68
CA LEU A 81 22.49 -7.11 -13.72
C LEU A 81 23.13 -6.88 -15.10
N PHE A 82 22.36 -7.00 -16.19
CA PHE A 82 22.90 -7.01 -17.56
C PHE A 82 22.48 -5.81 -18.44
N GLY A 83 21.51 -4.98 -18.03
CA GLY A 83 20.92 -3.92 -18.86
C GLY A 83 21.15 -2.46 -18.40
N GLY A 84 21.73 -2.23 -17.22
CA GLY A 84 22.01 -0.89 -16.69
C GLY A 84 20.78 -0.11 -16.17
N PRO A 85 20.97 1.10 -15.61
CA PRO A 85 19.94 1.80 -14.84
C PRO A 85 18.71 2.22 -15.65
N VAL A 86 18.83 2.36 -16.97
CA VAL A 86 17.70 2.71 -17.85
C VAL A 86 16.80 1.50 -18.11
N ALA A 87 17.36 0.29 -18.17
CA ALA A 87 16.59 -0.94 -18.37
C ALA A 87 15.67 -1.23 -17.16
N ALA A 88 16.15 -0.92 -15.96
CA ALA A 88 15.37 -0.98 -14.73
C ALA A 88 14.05 -0.18 -14.79
N TYR A 89 14.07 1.00 -15.41
CA TYR A 89 12.89 1.86 -15.55
C TYR A 89 11.88 1.33 -16.56
N VAL A 90 12.35 0.69 -17.64
CA VAL A 90 11.48 0.17 -18.70
C VAL A 90 10.80 -1.13 -18.27
N VAL A 91 11.44 -1.93 -17.41
CA VAL A 91 10.88 -3.21 -16.95
C VAL A 91 9.75 -3.04 -15.94
N GLY A 92 9.77 -2.00 -15.11
CA GLY A 92 8.65 -1.67 -14.22
C GLY A 92 7.33 -1.44 -14.95
N ASP A 93 7.41 -1.06 -16.24
CA ASP A 93 6.26 -0.84 -17.13
C ASP A 93 5.91 -2.09 -17.99
N LEU A 94 6.80 -3.09 -18.01
CA LEU A 94 6.62 -4.35 -18.76
C LEU A 94 6.20 -5.53 -17.87
N ALA A 95 6.35 -5.41 -16.55
CA ALA A 95 6.08 -6.48 -15.61
C ALA A 95 4.61 -6.65 -15.23
N ASP A 96 3.67 -5.91 -15.82
CA ASP A 96 2.27 -5.97 -15.39
C ASP A 96 1.25 -6.04 -16.53
N ARG A 97 0.66 -7.24 -16.68
CA ARG A 97 -0.69 -7.42 -17.24
C ARG A 97 -1.34 -8.63 -16.56
N GLY A 98 -1.72 -8.46 -15.30
CA GLY A 98 -2.82 -9.23 -14.70
C GLY A 98 -2.49 -10.07 -13.47
N ASP A 99 -1.37 -9.82 -12.79
CA ASP A 99 -1.11 -10.44 -11.49
C ASP A 99 -0.93 -9.31 -10.46
N ASP A 100 -2.01 -8.97 -9.75
CA ASP A 100 -2.05 -7.92 -8.74
C ASP A 100 -1.19 -8.22 -7.48
N ASP A 101 -0.20 -9.11 -7.59
CA ASP A 101 0.63 -9.59 -6.51
C ASP A 101 1.89 -8.72 -6.35
N VAL A 102 2.13 -8.29 -5.12
CA VAL A 102 3.32 -7.57 -4.67
C VAL A 102 4.21 -8.47 -3.80
N TRP A 103 5.33 -7.93 -3.32
CA TRP A 103 6.36 -8.69 -2.61
C TRP A 103 5.86 -9.57 -1.44
N PHE A 104 4.84 -9.12 -0.71
CA PHE A 104 4.23 -9.87 0.40
C PHE A 104 2.78 -10.31 0.14
N GLY A 105 2.48 -10.78 -1.07
CA GLY A 105 1.16 -11.32 -1.45
C GLY A 105 0.36 -10.33 -2.27
N LYS A 106 -0.96 -10.42 -2.24
CA LYS A 106 -1.84 -9.55 -3.03
C LYS A 106 -1.67 -8.05 -2.69
N ASP A 107 -1.68 -7.16 -3.69
CA ASP A 107 -1.68 -5.70 -3.52
C ASP A 107 -2.94 -5.29 -2.75
N PRO A 108 -2.80 -4.72 -1.54
CA PRO A 108 -3.96 -4.28 -0.77
C PRO A 108 -4.82 -3.24 -1.50
N ALA A 109 -4.27 -2.50 -2.47
CA ALA A 109 -4.98 -1.52 -3.28
C ALA A 109 -5.64 -2.10 -4.53
N SER A 110 -5.46 -3.38 -4.85
CA SER A 110 -6.10 -4.02 -6.00
C SER A 110 -7.61 -4.26 -5.78
N GLU A 111 -8.37 -4.29 -6.87
CA GLU A 111 -9.79 -4.70 -6.82
C GLU A 111 -9.96 -6.09 -6.20
N SER A 112 -9.07 -7.02 -6.54
CA SER A 112 -9.15 -8.43 -6.12
C SER A 112 -8.89 -8.64 -4.62
N PHE A 113 -8.13 -7.75 -3.96
CA PHE A 113 -7.95 -7.77 -2.51
C PHE A 113 -9.20 -7.33 -1.74
N GLY A 114 -9.98 -6.40 -2.29
CA GLY A 114 -11.28 -5.99 -1.76
C GLY A 114 -11.27 -5.01 -0.57
N ALA A 115 -10.16 -4.32 -0.31
CA ALA A 115 -10.11 -3.22 0.66
C ALA A 115 -10.73 -1.93 0.10
N ARG A 116 -11.11 -1.01 1.00
CA ARG A 116 -11.61 0.31 0.64
C ARG A 116 -10.46 1.27 0.38
N ARG A 117 -10.25 1.61 -0.88
CA ARG A 117 -9.28 2.66 -1.24
C ARG A 117 -9.76 4.05 -0.85
N PHE A 118 -8.85 4.83 -0.29
CA PHE A 118 -9.05 6.25 -0.03
C PHE A 118 -8.05 7.08 -0.83
N GLU A 119 -8.49 8.28 -1.23
CA GLU A 119 -7.69 9.21 -2.01
C GLU A 119 -6.43 9.61 -1.23
N VAL A 120 -5.30 9.53 -1.91
CA VAL A 120 -4.00 10.03 -1.46
C VAL A 120 -3.38 10.86 -2.58
N GLY A 121 -2.51 11.80 -2.24
CA GLY A 121 -1.72 12.52 -3.24
C GLY A 121 -0.76 11.57 -3.97
N ASP A 122 -0.41 11.91 -5.21
CA ASP A 122 0.51 11.11 -6.01
C ASP A 122 1.91 10.98 -5.39
N GLY A 123 2.27 11.89 -4.48
CA GLY A 123 3.58 12.01 -3.87
C GLY A 123 4.61 12.65 -4.81
N PRO A 124 5.77 13.11 -4.29
CA PRO A 124 6.85 13.62 -5.13
C PRO A 124 7.30 12.60 -6.19
N PRO A 125 7.69 13.04 -7.40
CA PRO A 125 8.17 12.12 -8.43
C PRO A 125 9.47 11.43 -8.03
N LEU A 126 9.65 10.19 -8.47
CA LEU A 126 10.85 9.39 -8.20
C LEU A 126 12.14 10.00 -8.75
N VAL A 127 12.04 10.83 -9.78
CA VAL A 127 13.17 11.55 -10.37
C VAL A 127 12.94 13.04 -10.18
N GLY A 128 13.72 13.63 -9.28
CA GLY A 128 13.72 15.06 -9.01
C GLY A 128 15.02 15.74 -9.45
N PRO A 129 15.13 17.08 -9.30
CA PRO A 129 16.33 17.84 -9.64
C PRO A 129 17.57 17.44 -8.83
N ALA A 130 17.40 16.76 -7.69
CA ALA A 130 18.48 16.25 -6.84
C ALA A 130 18.82 14.76 -7.07
N GLY A 131 18.16 14.08 -8.01
CA GLY A 131 18.35 12.66 -8.30
C GLY A 131 17.13 11.79 -7.94
N LEU A 132 17.39 10.52 -7.61
CA LEU A 132 16.36 9.55 -7.22
C LEU A 132 15.81 9.88 -5.83
N SER A 133 14.48 9.85 -5.67
CA SER A 133 13.79 10.08 -4.41
C SER A 133 12.76 8.97 -4.15
N VAL A 134 12.63 8.59 -2.87
CA VAL A 134 11.56 7.71 -2.36
C VAL A 134 10.64 8.48 -1.41
N ASP A 135 10.61 9.80 -1.51
CA ASP A 135 9.89 10.66 -0.56
C ASP A 135 8.37 10.43 -0.62
N ALA A 136 7.83 10.07 -1.79
CA ALA A 136 6.43 9.66 -1.94
C ALA A 136 6.06 8.51 -0.99
N HIS A 137 7.01 7.64 -0.68
CA HIS A 137 6.76 6.53 0.23
C HIS A 137 6.51 7.00 1.68
N SER A 138 7.08 8.12 2.10
CA SER A 138 6.95 8.62 3.49
C SER A 138 5.93 9.76 3.65
N GLY A 139 5.42 10.30 2.54
CA GLY A 139 4.61 11.52 2.50
C GLY A 139 3.20 11.40 3.11
N TYR A 140 2.67 10.20 3.29
CA TYR A 140 1.27 9.97 3.71
C TYR A 140 0.86 10.64 5.03
N PHE A 141 1.82 10.89 5.92
CA PHE A 141 1.58 11.49 7.24
C PHE A 141 1.98 12.97 7.33
N ASP A 142 2.54 13.55 6.26
CA ASP A 142 2.95 14.94 6.24
C ASP A 142 1.83 15.80 5.63
N PRO A 143 1.12 16.61 6.43
CA PRO A 143 0.03 17.44 5.92
C PRO A 143 0.50 18.54 4.96
N ALA A 144 1.80 18.88 4.94
CA ALA A 144 2.36 19.79 3.95
C ALA A 144 2.59 19.13 2.59
N VAL A 145 2.69 17.79 2.56
CA VAL A 145 2.89 16.98 1.35
C VAL A 145 1.56 16.41 0.86
N ASP A 146 0.77 15.82 1.76
CA ASP A 146 -0.48 15.14 1.44
C ASP A 146 -1.53 15.32 2.55
N MET A 147 -2.20 16.48 2.52
CA MET A 147 -3.31 16.77 3.42
C MET A 147 -4.47 15.78 3.24
N THR A 148 -4.75 15.32 2.02
CA THR A 148 -5.88 14.43 1.75
C THR A 148 -5.69 13.08 2.44
N SER A 149 -4.50 12.49 2.37
CA SER A 149 -4.16 11.26 3.10
C SER A 149 -4.33 11.44 4.61
N VAL A 150 -3.80 12.53 5.18
CA VAL A 150 -3.90 12.81 6.62
C VAL A 150 -5.35 12.99 7.06
N GLU A 151 -6.17 13.73 6.31
CA GLU A 151 -7.60 13.92 6.59
C GLU A 151 -8.37 12.59 6.55
N ASN A 152 -8.13 11.77 5.53
CA ASN A 152 -8.78 10.46 5.40
C ASN A 152 -8.41 9.52 6.56
N MET A 153 -7.12 9.41 6.90
CA MET A 153 -6.67 8.60 8.04
C MET A 153 -7.25 9.11 9.37
N ALA A 154 -7.31 10.43 9.57
CA ALA A 154 -7.91 11.03 10.76
C ALA A 154 -9.42 10.72 10.85
N LEU A 155 -10.15 10.79 9.74
CA LEU A 155 -11.57 10.43 9.69
C LEU A 155 -11.80 8.95 10.00
N ILE A 156 -10.95 8.05 9.52
CA ILE A 156 -11.03 6.61 9.84
C ILE A 156 -10.75 6.41 11.33
N ALA A 157 -9.64 6.94 11.85
CA ALA A 157 -9.28 6.84 13.26
C ALA A 157 -10.39 7.35 14.20
N ALA A 158 -11.11 8.41 13.79
CA ALA A 158 -12.22 8.99 14.53
C ALA A 158 -13.57 8.23 14.38
N GLY A 159 -13.62 7.08 13.68
CA GLY A 159 -14.86 6.33 13.44
C GLY A 159 -15.82 7.05 12.48
N HIS A 160 -15.27 7.83 11.55
CA HIS A 160 -15.99 8.63 10.56
C HIS A 160 -15.63 8.24 9.13
N SER A 161 -15.24 6.98 8.91
CA SER A 161 -14.82 6.41 7.61
C SER A 161 -15.84 6.52 6.47
N ARG A 162 -17.09 6.88 6.75
CA ARG A 162 -18.11 7.23 5.75
C ARG A 162 -17.93 8.60 5.11
N LYS A 163 -17.02 9.43 5.64
CA LYS A 163 -16.75 10.80 5.17
C LYS A 163 -15.43 10.92 4.39
N ILE A 164 -14.69 9.82 4.25
CA ILE A 164 -13.43 9.83 3.50
C ILE A 164 -13.69 10.12 2.02
N LYS A 165 -12.68 10.67 1.35
CA LYS A 165 -12.64 10.68 -0.10
C LYS A 165 -12.11 9.34 -0.58
N THR A 166 -12.86 8.67 -1.44
CA THR A 166 -12.51 7.35 -1.98
C THR A 166 -11.90 7.49 -3.37
N GLU A 167 -11.00 6.57 -3.72
CA GLU A 167 -10.50 6.39 -5.08
C GLU A 167 -10.84 4.97 -5.56
N ASP A 168 -10.91 4.77 -6.87
CA ASP A 168 -11.19 3.45 -7.43
C ASP A 168 -10.04 2.47 -7.14
N PRO A 169 -10.32 1.17 -6.94
CA PRO A 169 -9.29 0.13 -6.86
C PRO A 169 -8.35 0.14 -8.08
N ARG A 170 -7.11 -0.34 -7.89
CA ARG A 170 -6.13 -0.54 -8.98
C ARG A 170 -6.54 -1.73 -9.84
#